data_AF-A0A096AAV8-F1
#
_entry.id   AF-A0A096AAV8-F1
#
_cell.length_a   1.000
_cell.length_b   1.000
_cell.length_c   1.000
_cell.angle_alpha   90.00
_cell.angle_beta   90.00
_cell.angle_gamma   90.00
#
_symmetry.space_group_name_H-M   'P 1'
#
loop_
_entity.id
_entity.type
_entity.pdbx_description
1 polymer ?
#
loop_
_entity_poly.entity_id
_entity_poly.type
_entity_poly.pdbx_seq_one_letter_code
_entity_poly.pdbx_strand_id
1 'polypeptide(L)'
;MNNKIQPETLLQLMLSMLGKSPDFEYVDGVQPFLMKFKGEQFYVYVKNLSSAYFHDRPDTTRAQLPQRDEFNNIKKSSIPFVFLGYDRLNDVLVCWNFFIVKKRLNEKKSVSFYSRKVYQEEVVGGELLRKKLRNDDIPVLFKRKDIVLFFENIHNIFEETNGETISKEASSNDGKILSITDEVLLAKLKPLLDISTPHTLEAIKVVQEFYGELPGMKFRDWANLVKSVTYKD
;
A
#
# COMPACT_ATOMS: atom_id res chain seq x y z
N MET A 1 -21.89 23.57 3.49
CA MET A 1 -20.69 24.31 3.94
C MET A 1 -19.46 23.49 3.56
N ASN A 2 -18.41 24.13 3.04
CA ASN A 2 -17.22 23.42 2.56
C ASN A 2 -16.40 22.91 3.75
N ASN A 3 -16.67 21.67 4.17
CA ASN A 3 -16.16 21.00 5.38
C ASN A 3 -14.67 20.63 5.33
N LYS A 4 -13.90 21.22 4.41
CA LYS A 4 -12.51 20.88 4.18
C LYS A 4 -11.63 21.46 5.29
N ILE A 5 -10.89 20.59 5.96
CA ILE A 5 -9.92 20.99 6.98
C ILE A 5 -8.72 21.64 6.30
N GLN A 6 -8.27 22.78 6.83
CA GLN A 6 -7.14 23.51 6.29
C GLN A 6 -5.81 22.76 6.51
N PRO A 7 -4.80 22.96 5.64
CA PRO A 7 -3.48 22.34 5.74
C PRO A 7 -2.85 22.40 7.14
N GLU A 8 -2.90 23.58 7.77
CA GLU A 8 -2.32 23.86 9.08
C GLU A 8 -3.07 23.09 10.16
N THR A 9 -4.40 23.02 10.07
CA THR A 9 -5.21 22.22 11.01
C THR A 9 -4.95 20.72 10.84
N LEU A 10 -4.75 20.23 9.61
CA LEU A 10 -4.35 18.84 9.38
C LEU A 10 -3.00 18.54 10.03
N LEU A 11 -2.02 19.44 9.88
CA LEU A 11 -0.72 19.32 10.55
C LEU A 11 -0.91 19.21 12.07
N GLN A 12 -1.62 20.16 12.69
CA GLN A 12 -1.84 20.16 14.14
C GLN A 12 -2.54 18.90 14.63
N LEU A 13 -3.51 18.38 13.87
CA LEU A 13 -4.19 17.12 14.19
C LEU A 13 -3.24 15.92 14.19
N MET A 14 -2.25 15.88 13.29
CA MET A 14 -1.23 14.83 13.26
C MET A 14 -0.23 15.01 14.41
N LEU A 15 0.32 16.23 14.56
CA LEU A 15 1.29 16.56 15.61
C LEU A 15 0.74 16.29 17.01
N SER A 16 -0.55 16.54 17.25
CA SER A 16 -1.18 16.28 18.56
C SER A 16 -1.14 14.80 18.97
N MET A 17 -1.09 13.88 18.01
CA MET A 17 -1.01 12.43 18.28
C MET A 17 0.42 11.94 18.21
N LEU A 18 1.20 12.37 17.22
CA LEU A 18 2.61 12.00 17.08
C LEU A 18 3.46 12.49 18.25
N GLY A 19 3.21 13.71 18.73
CA GLY A 19 3.92 14.31 19.88
C GLY A 19 3.67 13.62 21.23
N LYS A 20 2.83 12.58 21.27
CA LYS A 20 2.69 11.70 22.44
C LYS A 20 3.80 10.67 22.53
N SER A 21 4.53 10.40 21.45
CA SER A 21 5.66 9.48 21.43
C SER A 21 6.97 10.23 21.67
N PRO A 22 7.86 9.75 22.56
CA PRO A 22 9.20 10.31 22.72
C PRO A 22 10.09 10.09 21.49
N ASP A 23 9.74 9.15 20.61
CA ASP A 23 10.50 8.84 19.39
C ASP A 23 10.22 9.83 18.24
N PHE A 24 9.27 10.74 18.42
CA PHE A 24 8.84 11.70 17.41
C PHE A 24 9.58 13.04 17.51
N GLU A 25 10.03 13.55 16.36
CA GLU A 25 10.57 14.90 16.22
C GLU A 25 9.93 15.58 15.00
N TYR A 26 9.34 16.77 15.19
CA TYR A 26 8.94 17.61 14.08
C TYR A 26 10.15 18.43 13.59
N VAL A 27 10.36 18.50 12.27
CA VAL A 27 11.50 19.20 11.68
C VAL A 27 11.05 20.51 11.02
N ASP A 28 10.20 20.46 9.99
CA ASP A 28 9.76 21.64 9.24
C ASP A 28 8.54 21.34 8.35
N GLY A 29 7.89 22.37 7.79
CA GLY A 29 6.87 22.28 6.75
C GLY A 29 5.44 22.07 7.25
N VAL A 30 4.47 22.09 6.32
CA VAL A 30 3.03 21.96 6.64
C VAL A 30 2.38 20.86 5.83
N GLN A 31 2.52 20.93 4.51
CA GLN A 31 1.99 19.96 3.57
C GLN A 31 2.91 19.94 2.34
N PRO A 32 3.91 19.05 2.26
CA PRO A 32 4.27 18.05 3.26
C PRO A 32 4.98 18.70 4.44
N PHE A 33 4.98 18.02 5.57
CA PHE A 33 5.90 18.30 6.68
C PHE A 33 6.95 17.20 6.78
N LEU A 34 8.14 17.59 7.21
CA LEU A 34 9.26 16.70 7.51
C LEU A 34 9.24 16.39 9.01
N MET A 35 9.37 15.10 9.34
CA MET A 35 9.49 14.62 10.71
C MET A 35 10.57 13.55 10.81
N LYS A 36 10.99 13.24 12.04
CA LYS A 36 11.67 12.00 12.37
C LYS A 36 10.81 11.13 13.26
N PHE A 37 10.97 9.83 13.10
CA PHE A 37 10.44 8.83 14.02
C PHE A 37 11.50 7.75 14.24
N LYS A 38 11.91 7.51 15.50
CA LYS A 38 13.03 6.61 15.84
C LYS A 38 14.32 6.93 15.07
N GLY A 39 14.58 8.22 14.85
CA GLY A 39 15.75 8.72 14.13
C GLY A 39 15.66 8.70 12.60
N GLU A 40 14.68 8.01 12.01
CA GLU A 40 14.46 7.98 10.56
C GLU A 40 13.58 9.15 10.10
N GLN A 41 13.93 9.78 8.98
CA GLN A 41 13.18 10.90 8.41
C GLN A 41 12.02 10.43 7.53
N PHE A 42 10.90 11.17 7.58
CA PHE A 42 9.74 10.96 6.72
C PHE A 42 9.18 12.31 6.23
N TYR A 43 8.88 12.40 4.94
CA TYR A 43 7.97 13.43 4.44
C TYR A 43 6.53 12.93 4.58
N VAL A 44 5.69 13.66 5.28
CA VAL A 44 4.28 13.31 5.48
C VAL A 44 3.39 14.35 4.83
N TYR A 45 2.52 13.91 3.92
CA TYR A 45 1.53 14.74 3.24
C TYR A 45 0.13 14.24 3.56
N VAL A 46 -0.73 15.10 4.09
CA VAL A 46 -2.09 14.78 4.51
C VAL A 46 -3.10 15.58 3.69
N LYS A 47 -4.10 14.89 3.17
CA LYS A 47 -5.23 15.52 2.45
C LYS A 47 -6.55 15.07 3.05
N ASN A 48 -7.54 15.93 2.96
CA ASN A 48 -8.91 15.53 3.27
C ASN A 48 -9.34 14.44 2.27
N LEU A 49 -9.96 13.37 2.77
CA LEU A 49 -10.72 12.44 1.95
C LEU A 49 -12.03 13.11 1.53
N SER A 50 -12.37 12.96 0.25
CA SER A 50 -13.64 13.45 -0.31
C SER A 50 -14.29 12.37 -1.15
N SER A 51 -15.57 12.53 -1.48
CA SER A 51 -16.21 11.68 -2.49
C SER A 51 -15.43 11.73 -3.82
N ALA A 52 -15.35 10.60 -4.51
CA ALA A 52 -14.83 10.52 -5.86
C ALA A 52 -15.87 10.93 -6.93
N TYR A 53 -17.12 11.18 -6.53
CA TYR A 53 -18.25 11.59 -7.39
C TYR A 53 -18.59 10.60 -8.51
N PHE A 54 -18.35 9.31 -8.29
CA PHE A 54 -18.79 8.27 -9.21
C PHE A 54 -20.27 7.96 -8.98
N HIS A 55 -21.10 8.13 -10.01
CA HIS A 55 -22.54 7.87 -9.93
C HIS A 55 -22.87 6.41 -9.61
N ASP A 56 -22.09 5.47 -10.15
CA ASP A 56 -22.25 4.02 -9.95
C ASP A 56 -21.64 3.51 -8.63
N ARG A 57 -20.80 4.33 -7.97
CA ARG A 57 -20.05 3.95 -6.75
C ARG A 57 -20.01 5.12 -5.75
N PRO A 58 -21.14 5.46 -5.15
CA PRO A 58 -21.26 6.63 -4.27
C PRO A 58 -20.39 6.53 -3.01
N ASP A 59 -19.99 5.31 -2.64
CA ASP A 59 -19.14 5.03 -1.49
C ASP A 59 -17.63 5.17 -1.78
N THR A 60 -17.25 5.46 -3.03
CA THR A 60 -15.84 5.68 -3.37
C THR A 60 -15.38 7.04 -2.88
N THR A 61 -14.33 7.03 -2.06
CA THR A 61 -13.63 8.24 -1.62
C THR A 61 -12.27 8.34 -2.30
N ARG A 62 -11.69 9.53 -2.29
CA ARG A 62 -10.35 9.78 -2.80
C ARG A 62 -9.62 10.86 -2.03
N ALA A 63 -8.29 10.78 -2.05
CA ALA A 63 -7.41 11.91 -1.83
C ALA A 63 -6.66 12.22 -3.13
N GLN A 64 -6.44 13.51 -3.39
CA GLN A 64 -5.78 13.97 -4.61
C GLN A 64 -4.44 14.59 -4.28
N LEU A 65 -3.38 14.05 -4.87
CA LEU A 65 -2.02 14.54 -4.82
C LEU A 65 -1.80 15.51 -5.99
N PRO A 66 -1.67 16.84 -5.75
CA PRO A 66 -1.44 17.81 -6.80
C PRO A 66 0.02 17.81 -7.27
N GLN A 67 0.29 18.43 -8.41
CA GLN A 67 1.67 18.76 -8.79
C GLN A 67 2.21 19.90 -7.93
N ARG A 68 3.47 19.79 -7.48
CA ARG A 68 4.19 20.83 -6.72
C ARG A 68 5.68 20.79 -6.99
N ASP A 69 6.34 21.95 -6.96
CA ASP A 69 7.78 22.03 -7.25
C ASP A 69 8.62 21.26 -6.23
N GLU A 70 8.27 21.37 -4.94
CA GLU A 70 8.93 20.66 -3.83
C GLU A 70 8.93 19.13 -4.01
N PHE A 71 7.90 18.57 -4.68
CA PHE A 71 7.79 17.14 -4.91
C PHE A 71 8.86 16.61 -5.88
N ASN A 72 9.47 17.45 -6.72
CA ASN A 72 10.58 17.02 -7.57
C ASN A 72 11.83 16.67 -6.75
N ASN A 73 12.11 17.46 -5.71
CA ASN A 73 13.25 17.21 -4.83
C ASN A 73 12.97 16.02 -3.91
N ILE A 74 11.77 15.95 -3.35
CA ILE A 74 11.33 14.84 -2.51
C ILE A 74 11.39 13.50 -3.26
N LYS A 75 10.91 13.46 -4.52
CA LYS A 75 10.93 12.26 -5.36
C LYS A 75 12.35 11.70 -5.56
N LYS A 76 13.35 12.58 -5.66
CA LYS A 76 14.78 12.22 -5.84
C LYS A 76 15.49 11.86 -4.53
N SER A 77 14.98 12.31 -3.38
CA SER A 77 15.57 12.02 -2.07
C SER A 77 15.44 10.54 -1.70
N SER A 78 16.26 10.04 -0.78
CA SER A 78 16.07 8.71 -0.18
C SER A 78 14.92 8.67 0.84
N ILE A 79 14.53 9.81 1.39
CA ILE A 79 13.52 9.94 2.47
C ILE A 79 12.14 9.44 2.00
N PRO A 80 11.49 8.50 2.69
CA PRO A 80 10.14 8.04 2.34
C PRO A 80 9.10 9.16 2.29
N PHE A 81 8.13 9.04 1.39
CA PHE A 81 7.02 9.99 1.25
C PHE A 81 5.69 9.32 1.60
N VAL A 82 5.20 9.58 2.81
CA VAL A 82 3.97 9.02 3.36
C VAL A 82 2.79 9.92 2.99
N PHE A 83 1.87 9.39 2.19
CA PHE A 83 0.66 10.11 1.79
C PHE A 83 -0.57 9.57 2.51
N LEU A 84 -1.23 10.46 3.25
CA LEU A 84 -2.38 10.16 4.08
C LEU A 84 -3.64 10.88 3.57
N GLY A 85 -4.75 10.15 3.50
CA GLY A 85 -6.09 10.68 3.39
C GLY A 85 -6.76 10.70 4.76
N TYR A 86 -7.30 11.84 5.18
CA TYR A 86 -8.01 11.98 6.46
C TYR A 86 -9.52 12.07 6.25
N ASP A 87 -10.24 11.11 6.80
CA ASP A 87 -11.69 11.14 6.97
C ASP A 87 -12.04 11.69 8.35
N ARG A 88 -12.51 12.94 8.36
CA ARG A 88 -12.92 13.65 9.57
C ARG A 88 -14.13 12.99 10.25
N LEU A 89 -15.06 12.40 9.49
CA LEU A 89 -16.31 11.91 10.06
C LEU A 89 -16.07 10.69 10.95
N ASN A 90 -15.18 9.79 10.52
CA ASN A 90 -14.84 8.58 11.26
C ASN A 90 -13.56 8.69 12.10
N ASP A 91 -12.86 9.83 12.05
CA ASP A 91 -11.51 10.06 12.62
C ASP A 91 -10.49 9.01 12.14
N VAL A 92 -10.48 8.78 10.83
CA VAL A 92 -9.69 7.72 10.16
C VAL A 92 -8.65 8.32 9.22
N LEU A 93 -7.44 7.76 9.27
CA LEU A 93 -6.40 7.97 8.29
C LEU A 93 -6.34 6.78 7.33
N VAL A 94 -6.06 7.07 6.06
CA VAL A 94 -5.85 6.09 5.01
C VAL A 94 -4.47 6.36 4.41
N CYS A 95 -3.57 5.38 4.50
CA CYS A 95 -2.26 5.43 3.86
C CYS A 95 -2.25 4.52 2.63
N TRP A 96 -1.70 5.01 1.53
CA TRP A 96 -1.37 4.18 0.37
C TRP A 96 0.10 3.78 0.43
N ASN A 97 0.49 2.73 -0.32
CA ASN A 97 1.87 2.25 -0.36
C ASN A 97 2.83 3.40 -0.73
N PHE A 98 3.69 3.79 0.21
CA PHE A 98 4.54 4.98 0.07
C PHE A 98 5.61 4.82 -1.03
N PHE A 99 6.02 3.59 -1.36
CA PHE A 99 6.91 3.32 -2.50
C PHE A 99 6.23 3.66 -3.84
N ILE A 100 4.94 3.28 -3.98
CA ILE A 100 4.15 3.57 -5.18
C ILE A 100 3.80 5.06 -5.25
N VAL A 101 3.36 5.64 -4.12
CA VAL A 101 3.01 7.07 -4.05
C VAL A 101 4.18 7.95 -4.45
N LYS A 102 5.37 7.68 -3.92
CA LYS A 102 6.57 8.48 -4.20
C LYS A 102 6.93 8.49 -5.68
N LYS A 103 6.82 7.34 -6.37
CA LYS A 103 7.00 7.23 -7.82
C LYS A 103 5.99 8.06 -8.61
N ARG A 104 4.79 8.24 -8.07
CA ARG A 104 3.69 8.99 -8.70
C ARG A 104 3.73 10.50 -8.44
N LEU A 105 4.67 10.99 -7.63
CA LEU A 105 4.87 12.44 -7.42
C LEU A 105 5.11 13.13 -8.77
N ASN A 106 4.32 14.17 -9.04
CA ASN A 106 4.37 14.99 -10.25
C ASN A 106 4.19 14.26 -11.60
N GLU A 107 3.71 13.01 -11.61
CA GLU A 107 3.43 12.27 -12.88
C GLU A 107 2.28 12.88 -13.70
N LYS A 108 1.31 13.51 -13.02
CA LYS A 108 0.16 14.19 -13.63
C LYS A 108 -0.15 15.46 -12.84
N LYS A 109 -0.95 16.36 -13.44
CA LYS A 109 -1.47 17.57 -12.77
C LYS A 109 -2.13 17.27 -11.41
N SER A 110 -2.86 16.16 -11.34
CA SER A 110 -3.40 15.63 -10.10
C SER A 110 -3.53 14.11 -10.18
N VAL A 111 -3.00 13.44 -9.17
CA VAL A 111 -3.03 11.98 -9.03
C VAL A 111 -4.05 11.62 -7.95
N SER A 112 -5.05 10.82 -8.31
CA SER A 112 -6.07 10.34 -7.37
C SER A 112 -5.64 9.02 -6.75
N PHE A 113 -5.83 8.92 -5.43
CA PHE A 113 -5.70 7.69 -4.66
C PHE A 113 -7.03 7.39 -3.99
N TYR A 114 -7.53 6.16 -4.15
CA TYR A 114 -8.90 5.81 -3.83
C TYR A 114 -9.01 5.05 -2.51
N SER A 115 -10.18 5.12 -1.89
CA SER A 115 -10.60 4.31 -0.75
C SER A 115 -12.13 4.15 -0.81
N ARG A 116 -12.73 3.54 0.22
CA ARG A 116 -14.17 3.32 0.33
C ARG A 116 -14.68 3.77 1.68
N LYS A 117 -15.84 4.44 1.70
CA LYS A 117 -16.48 4.91 2.91
C LYS A 117 -16.81 3.75 3.87
N VAL A 118 -17.30 2.64 3.32
CA VAL A 118 -17.57 1.42 4.10
C VAL A 118 -16.34 0.93 4.86
N TYR A 119 -15.14 1.00 4.26
CA TYR A 119 -13.92 0.60 4.93
C TYR A 119 -13.48 1.59 6.01
N GLN A 120 -13.78 2.89 5.86
CA GLN A 120 -13.50 3.90 6.89
C GLN A 120 -14.41 3.70 8.11
N GLU A 121 -15.68 3.33 7.88
CA GLU A 121 -16.66 3.05 8.94
C GLU A 121 -16.32 1.77 9.73
N GLU A 122 -15.65 0.79 9.11
CA GLU A 122 -15.19 -0.46 9.74
C GLU A 122 -13.97 -0.29 10.67
N VAL A 123 -13.22 0.82 10.59
CA VAL A 123 -11.97 0.99 11.35
C VAL A 123 -12.26 1.10 12.84
N VAL A 124 -11.66 0.21 13.62
CA VAL A 124 -11.60 0.26 15.09
C VAL A 124 -10.24 0.79 15.56
N GLY A 125 -10.17 1.23 16.82
CA GLY A 125 -8.92 1.73 17.38
C GLY A 125 -7.98 0.62 17.83
N GLY A 126 -6.68 0.82 17.68
CA GLY A 126 -5.63 -0.15 18.02
C GLY A 126 -5.27 -1.11 16.90
N GLU A 127 -5.85 -0.95 15.70
CA GLU A 127 -5.64 -1.85 14.56
C GLU A 127 -5.25 -1.09 13.28
N LEU A 128 -4.50 -1.78 12.42
CA LEU A 128 -4.12 -1.31 11.09
C LEU A 128 -4.86 -2.16 10.04
N LEU A 129 -6.01 -1.67 9.58
CA LEU A 129 -6.89 -2.39 8.68
C LEU A 129 -6.40 -2.31 7.23
N ARG A 130 -6.08 -3.43 6.61
CA ARG A 130 -5.67 -3.52 5.20
C ARG A 130 -6.87 -3.91 4.33
N LYS A 131 -7.14 -3.16 3.27
CA LYS A 131 -8.26 -3.45 2.36
C LYS A 131 -7.80 -3.44 0.92
N LYS A 132 -7.95 -4.58 0.24
CA LYS A 132 -7.68 -4.68 -1.20
C LYS A 132 -8.80 -4.00 -2.00
N LEU A 133 -8.42 -3.08 -2.87
CA LEU A 133 -9.32 -2.40 -3.80
C LEU A 133 -9.40 -3.15 -5.13
N ARG A 134 -10.38 -2.77 -5.97
CA ARG A 134 -10.55 -3.36 -7.31
C ARG A 134 -9.36 -3.14 -8.25
N ASN A 135 -8.56 -2.12 -8.01
CA ASN A 135 -7.35 -1.81 -8.78
C ASN A 135 -6.09 -2.42 -8.15
N ASP A 136 -6.25 -3.46 -7.33
CA ASP A 136 -5.19 -4.15 -6.58
C ASP A 136 -4.42 -3.29 -5.56
N ASP A 137 -4.69 -1.98 -5.46
CA ASP A 137 -4.17 -1.16 -4.36
C ASP A 137 -4.65 -1.70 -3.01
N ILE A 138 -3.74 -1.76 -2.03
CA ILE A 138 -4.03 -2.20 -0.65
C ILE A 138 -3.71 -1.04 0.31
N PRO A 139 -4.58 -0.02 0.42
CA PRO A 139 -4.45 0.99 1.46
C PRO A 139 -4.56 0.38 2.86
N VAL A 140 -3.94 1.08 3.80
CA VAL A 140 -4.01 0.80 5.24
C VAL A 140 -4.81 1.89 5.92
N LEU A 141 -5.83 1.50 6.68
CA LEU A 141 -6.75 2.38 7.35
C LEU A 141 -6.60 2.21 8.87
N PHE A 142 -6.56 3.31 9.62
CA PHE A 142 -6.38 3.28 11.06
C PHE A 142 -6.96 4.56 11.70
N LYS A 143 -7.30 4.54 12.99
CA LYS A 143 -7.76 5.77 13.65
C LYS A 143 -6.60 6.75 13.75
N ARG A 144 -6.89 8.06 13.68
CA ARG A 144 -5.85 9.10 13.83
C ARG A 144 -5.07 8.97 15.13
N LYS A 145 -5.72 8.53 16.22
CA LYS A 145 -5.06 8.28 17.52
C LYS A 145 -3.98 7.18 17.45
N ASP A 146 -4.03 6.30 16.46
CA ASP A 146 -3.13 5.16 16.27
C ASP A 146 -2.02 5.48 15.25
N ILE A 147 -1.79 6.75 14.90
CA ILE A 147 -0.72 7.13 13.97
C ILE A 147 0.68 6.75 14.48
N VAL A 148 0.90 6.74 15.80
CA VAL A 148 2.15 6.27 16.38
C VAL A 148 2.33 4.77 16.11
N LEU A 149 1.30 3.95 16.35
CA LEU A 149 1.29 2.52 16.03
C LEU A 149 1.58 2.27 14.54
N PHE A 150 1.03 3.09 13.65
CA PHE A 150 1.33 3.03 12.22
C PHE A 150 2.82 3.25 11.94
N PHE A 151 3.45 4.30 12.48
CA PHE A 151 4.87 4.55 12.27
C PHE A 151 5.79 3.51 12.93
N GLU A 152 5.38 2.93 14.06
CA GLU A 152 6.09 1.80 14.67
C GLU A 152 6.14 0.56 13.77
N ASN A 153 5.16 0.40 12.87
CA ASN A 153 5.02 -0.75 12.00
C ASN A 153 5.26 -0.42 10.51
N ILE A 154 5.66 0.80 10.17
CA ILE A 154 5.61 1.31 8.78
C ILE A 154 6.35 0.43 7.78
N HIS A 155 7.49 -0.14 8.18
CA HIS A 155 8.32 -1.03 7.36
C HIS A 155 7.74 -2.43 7.15
N ASN A 156 6.78 -2.83 7.98
CA ASN A 156 6.12 -4.13 7.89
C ASN A 156 4.77 -4.05 7.15
N ILE A 157 4.28 -2.84 6.86
CA ILE A 157 2.94 -2.61 6.31
C ILE A 157 2.91 -2.72 4.78
N PHE A 158 3.96 -2.23 4.12
CA PHE A 158 4.06 -2.17 2.67
C PHE A 158 5.33 -2.85 2.18
N GLU A 159 5.19 -3.65 1.14
CA GLU A 159 6.33 -4.21 0.43
C GLU A 159 6.86 -3.20 -0.60
N GLU A 160 8.19 -3.09 -0.68
CA GLU A 160 8.85 -2.34 -1.73
C GLU A 160 8.65 -3.09 -3.05
N THR A 161 7.69 -2.63 -3.84
CA THR A 161 7.57 -3.08 -5.22
C THR A 161 8.64 -2.37 -6.03
N ASN A 162 9.71 -3.07 -6.39
CA ASN A 162 10.76 -2.61 -7.29
C ASN A 162 10.20 -2.33 -8.68
N GLY A 163 9.53 -1.18 -8.85
CA GLY A 163 9.61 -0.27 -10.01
C GLY A 163 9.30 -0.80 -11.41
N GLU A 164 9.07 -2.08 -11.58
CA GLU A 164 8.61 -2.67 -12.81
C GLU A 164 7.10 -2.58 -12.76
N THR A 165 6.59 -1.79 -13.70
CA THR A 165 5.31 -2.13 -14.29
C THR A 165 5.51 -3.52 -14.87
N ILE A 166 5.29 -4.57 -14.07
CA ILE A 166 4.94 -5.86 -14.64
C ILE A 166 3.56 -5.59 -15.23
N SER A 167 3.55 -5.16 -16.50
CA SER A 167 2.63 -5.77 -17.44
C SER A 167 2.64 -7.25 -17.09
N LYS A 168 1.59 -7.71 -16.40
CA LYS A 168 1.34 -9.13 -16.17
C LYS A 168 1.09 -9.73 -17.55
N GLU A 169 2.15 -9.91 -18.31
CA GLU A 169 2.24 -10.95 -19.32
C GLU A 169 2.53 -12.25 -18.58
N ALA A 170 1.63 -12.63 -17.66
CA ALA A 170 1.24 -14.02 -17.64
C ALA A 170 0.55 -14.19 -18.99
N SER A 171 1.10 -15.01 -19.88
CA SER A 171 0.41 -15.47 -21.09
C SER A 171 -0.94 -16.06 -20.68
N SER A 172 -1.95 -15.21 -20.61
CA SER A 172 -3.25 -15.48 -20.03
C SER A 172 -4.23 -15.62 -21.18
N ASN A 173 -4.58 -16.85 -21.49
CA ASN A 173 -5.91 -17.12 -21.99
C ASN A 173 -6.77 -17.49 -20.76
N ASP A 174 -7.87 -16.77 -20.55
CA ASP A 174 -8.91 -17.06 -19.55
C ASP A 174 -8.53 -17.01 -18.05
N GLY A 175 -7.50 -16.26 -17.66
CA GLY A 175 -7.23 -15.97 -16.23
C GLY A 175 -6.60 -17.10 -15.43
N LYS A 176 -5.91 -18.03 -16.10
CA LYS A 176 -5.11 -19.11 -15.49
C LYS A 176 -3.62 -18.88 -15.69
N ILE A 177 -2.81 -19.26 -14.70
CA ILE A 177 -1.35 -19.29 -14.82
C ILE A 177 -0.95 -20.63 -15.44
N LEU A 178 -0.15 -20.59 -16.50
CA LEU A 178 0.27 -21.79 -17.23
C LEU A 178 1.68 -22.27 -16.83
N SER A 179 2.55 -21.35 -16.42
CA SER A 179 3.93 -21.63 -16.01
C SER A 179 4.44 -20.62 -15.00
N ILE A 180 5.31 -21.04 -14.09
CA ILE A 180 6.00 -20.17 -13.13
C ILE A 180 7.32 -19.72 -13.77
N THR A 181 7.44 -18.44 -14.08
CA THR A 181 8.67 -17.83 -14.62
C THR A 181 9.32 -16.85 -13.65
N ASP A 182 8.65 -16.53 -12.54
CA ASP A 182 9.13 -15.57 -11.54
C ASP A 182 10.36 -16.13 -10.80
N GLU A 183 11.54 -15.54 -11.04
CA GLU A 183 12.81 -16.00 -10.46
C GLU A 183 12.78 -16.04 -8.92
N VAL A 184 12.14 -15.05 -8.29
CA VAL A 184 11.97 -14.97 -6.84
C VAL A 184 11.12 -16.12 -6.29
N LEU A 185 10.05 -16.48 -7.00
CA LEU A 185 9.20 -17.61 -6.61
C LEU A 185 9.93 -18.93 -6.86
N LEU A 186 10.60 -19.09 -8.01
CA LEU A 186 11.39 -20.27 -8.33
C LEU A 186 12.47 -20.53 -7.28
N ALA A 187 13.15 -19.49 -6.78
CA ALA A 187 14.13 -19.59 -5.71
C ALA A 187 13.52 -20.08 -4.38
N LYS A 188 12.29 -19.63 -4.04
CA LYS A 188 11.56 -20.11 -2.85
C LYS A 188 11.07 -21.55 -3.00
N LEU A 189 10.70 -21.95 -4.21
CA LEU A 189 10.23 -23.31 -4.49
C LEU A 189 11.36 -24.33 -4.58
N LYS A 190 12.57 -23.90 -4.94
CA LYS A 190 13.73 -24.79 -5.11
C LYS A 190 13.99 -25.67 -3.88
N PRO A 191 14.11 -25.14 -2.65
CA PRO A 191 14.32 -26.01 -1.47
C PRO A 191 13.13 -26.94 -1.15
N LEU A 192 11.94 -26.68 -1.69
CA LEU A 192 10.74 -27.50 -1.46
C LEU A 192 10.55 -28.59 -2.52
N LEU A 193 11.05 -28.36 -3.74
CA LEU A 193 10.81 -29.21 -4.90
C LEU A 193 12.08 -29.95 -5.37
N ASP A 194 13.25 -29.35 -5.20
CA ASP A 194 14.56 -29.89 -5.60
C ASP A 194 15.20 -30.71 -4.46
N ILE A 195 14.42 -31.67 -3.95
CA ILE A 195 14.80 -32.60 -2.88
C ILE A 195 14.23 -33.98 -3.19
N SER A 196 14.80 -35.05 -2.60
CA SER A 196 14.42 -36.45 -2.88
C SER A 196 12.92 -36.75 -2.67
N THR A 197 12.25 -35.98 -1.80
CA THR A 197 10.81 -36.09 -1.53
C THR A 197 10.17 -34.69 -1.59
N PRO A 198 9.67 -34.25 -2.76
CA PRO A 198 9.13 -32.90 -2.93
C PRO A 198 7.95 -32.58 -2.00
N HIS A 199 8.04 -31.47 -1.28
CA HIS A 199 7.00 -30.94 -0.40
C HIS A 199 5.90 -30.24 -1.21
N THR A 200 5.23 -30.98 -2.09
CA THR A 200 4.31 -30.44 -3.12
C THR A 200 3.18 -29.58 -2.54
N LEU A 201 2.61 -29.97 -1.39
CA LEU A 201 1.53 -29.21 -0.74
C LEU A 201 2.01 -27.87 -0.17
N GLU A 202 3.23 -27.83 0.36
CA GLU A 202 3.84 -26.61 0.88
C GLU A 202 4.21 -25.67 -0.26
N ALA A 203 4.78 -26.22 -1.34
CA ALA A 203 5.05 -25.49 -2.58
C ALA A 203 3.76 -24.87 -3.16
N ILE A 204 2.63 -25.60 -3.19
CA ILE A 204 1.34 -25.05 -3.64
C ILE A 204 0.91 -23.86 -2.78
N LYS A 205 1.06 -23.92 -1.44
CA LYS A 205 0.74 -22.80 -0.56
C LYS A 205 1.61 -21.58 -0.86
N VAL A 206 2.92 -21.78 -1.01
CA VAL A 206 3.86 -20.70 -1.38
C VAL A 206 3.47 -20.06 -2.72
N VAL A 207 3.09 -20.86 -3.72
CA VAL A 207 2.60 -20.36 -5.02
C VAL A 207 1.29 -19.58 -4.87
N GLN A 208 0.33 -20.09 -4.08
CA GLN A 208 -0.95 -19.42 -3.83
C GLN A 208 -0.79 -18.11 -3.05
N GLU A 209 0.11 -18.08 -2.07
CA GLU A 209 0.46 -16.86 -1.34
C GLU A 209 1.14 -15.84 -2.25
N PHE A 210 2.03 -16.30 -3.15
CA PHE A 210 2.74 -15.44 -4.08
C PHE A 210 1.81 -14.80 -5.12
N TYR A 211 0.93 -15.57 -5.75
CA TYR A 211 0.01 -15.05 -6.77
C TYR A 211 -1.30 -14.49 -6.20
N GLY A 212 -1.62 -14.80 -4.95
CA GLY A 212 -2.86 -14.43 -4.27
C GLY A 212 -4.08 -15.19 -4.80
N GLU A 213 -5.27 -14.72 -4.40
CA GLU A 213 -6.53 -15.33 -4.83
C GLU A 213 -6.78 -15.14 -6.32
N LEU A 214 -6.74 -16.24 -7.08
CA LEU A 214 -7.14 -16.32 -8.49
C LEU A 214 -8.39 -17.21 -8.61
N PRO A 215 -9.60 -16.63 -8.75
CA PRO A 215 -10.86 -17.38 -8.80
C PRO A 215 -10.93 -18.41 -9.94
N GLY A 216 -10.14 -18.22 -11.01
CA GLY A 216 -10.05 -19.14 -12.15
C GLY A 216 -9.15 -20.36 -11.90
N MET A 217 -8.35 -20.37 -10.84
CA MET A 217 -7.38 -21.43 -10.54
C MET A 217 -7.91 -22.38 -9.47
N LYS A 218 -8.31 -23.59 -9.89
CA LYS A 218 -8.69 -24.66 -8.97
C LYS A 218 -7.43 -25.31 -8.40
N PHE A 219 -7.57 -26.02 -7.29
CA PHE A 219 -6.47 -26.76 -6.65
C PHE A 219 -5.65 -27.63 -7.64
N ARG A 220 -6.33 -28.29 -8.59
CA ARG A 220 -5.67 -29.07 -9.64
C ARG A 220 -4.78 -28.23 -10.55
N ASP A 221 -5.21 -27.01 -10.90
CA ASP A 221 -4.43 -26.10 -11.73
C ASP A 221 -3.13 -25.69 -11.00
N TRP A 222 -3.22 -25.37 -9.70
CA TRP A 222 -2.06 -25.06 -8.85
C TRP A 222 -1.10 -26.25 -8.71
N ALA A 223 -1.64 -27.46 -8.51
CA ALA A 223 -0.82 -28.66 -8.40
C ALA A 223 -0.08 -28.98 -9.71
N ASN A 224 -0.72 -28.75 -10.85
CA ASN A 224 -0.08 -28.92 -12.16
C ASN A 224 1.03 -27.88 -12.39
N LEU A 225 0.78 -26.64 -11.96
CA LEU A 225 1.74 -25.53 -12.07
C LEU A 225 3.02 -25.79 -11.25
N VAL A 226 2.88 -26.32 -10.04
CA VAL A 226 4.03 -26.70 -9.20
C VAL A 226 4.80 -27.88 -9.79
N LYS A 227 4.09 -28.87 -10.36
CA LYS A 227 4.71 -30.05 -10.97
C LYS A 227 5.45 -29.78 -12.27
N SER A 228 5.09 -28.70 -12.99
CA SER A 228 5.76 -28.33 -14.24
C SER A 228 7.04 -27.52 -14.02
N VAL A 229 7.36 -27.16 -12.77
CA VAL A 229 8.62 -26.49 -12.43
C VAL A 229 9.77 -27.47 -12.61
N THR A 230 10.68 -27.15 -13.53
CA THR A 230 11.94 -27.87 -13.73
C THR A 230 13.09 -26.92 -13.47
N TYR A 231 14.02 -27.31 -12.61
CA TYR A 231 15.29 -26.62 -12.44
C TYR A 231 16.28 -27.18 -13.45
N LYS A 232 16.95 -26.32 -14.22
CA LYS A 232 18.12 -26.74 -14.99
C LYS A 232 19.30 -26.81 -14.03
N ASP A 233 20.06 -27.89 -14.13
CA ASP A 233 21.36 -28.05 -13.46
C ASP A 233 22.35 -26.94 -13.84
#